data_AF-A0A7J7VIW0-F1
#
_entry.id   AF-A0A7J7VIW0-F1
#
_cell.length_a   1.000
_cell.length_b   1.000
_cell.length_c   1.000
_cell.angle_alpha   90.00
_cell.angle_beta   90.00
_cell.angle_gamma   90.00
#
_symmetry.space_group_name_H-M   'P 1'
#
loop_
_entity.id
_entity.type
_entity.pdbx_description
1 polymer ?
#
loop_
_entity_poly.entity_id
_entity_poly.type
_entity_poly.pdbx_seq_one_letter_code
_entity_poly.pdbx_strand_id
1 'polypeptide(L)'
;MMTGRPGRRPLEFLPDEARSLPPPKLTDPRLAYFGFLGYCSGLLDNAIRQRPVLTAGLHRQLLYVTSFFFVGYYLLKRQDYMYAVKDHDMFSYIKSHPEDFPEKDKKTYGEKFEEFHPVR
;
A
#
# COMPACT_ATOMS: atom_id res chain seq x y z
N MET A 1 -6.72 -2.26 15.85
CA MET A 1 -7.84 -1.32 15.60
C MET A 1 -8.94 -1.98 14.77
N MET A 2 -8.70 -2.52 13.57
CA MET A 2 -9.75 -3.17 12.73
C MET A 2 -9.99 -4.67 13.01
N THR A 3 -9.71 -5.13 14.23
CA THR A 3 -9.89 -6.53 14.64
C THR A 3 -11.34 -6.88 14.93
N GLY A 4 -12.16 -5.90 15.34
CA GLY A 4 -13.58 -6.08 15.66
C GLY A 4 -14.57 -5.61 14.58
N ARG A 5 -14.14 -5.44 13.31
CA ARG A 5 -15.05 -5.00 12.25
C ARG A 5 -16.20 -6.01 12.08
N PRO A 6 -17.47 -5.59 12.14
CA PRO A 6 -18.61 -6.50 11.95
C PRO A 6 -18.53 -7.13 10.55
N GLY A 7 -18.78 -8.44 10.46
CA GLY A 7 -18.67 -9.19 9.20
C GLY A 7 -17.27 -9.69 8.84
N ARG A 8 -16.24 -9.41 9.66
CA ARG A 8 -14.90 -9.99 9.48
C ARG A 8 -14.94 -11.51 9.67
N ARG A 9 -14.57 -12.26 8.64
CA ARG A 9 -14.30 -13.70 8.75
C ARG A 9 -12.82 -13.91 9.10
N PRO A 10 -12.49 -14.74 10.12
CA PRO A 10 -11.10 -15.00 10.47
C PRO A 10 -10.38 -15.72 9.32
N LEU A 11 -9.08 -15.47 9.16
CA LEU A 11 -8.17 -16.11 8.19
C LEU A 11 -8.46 -15.89 6.70
N GLU A 12 -9.47 -15.08 6.36
CA GLU A 12 -9.72 -14.69 4.97
C GLU A 12 -8.67 -13.66 4.51
N PHE A 13 -7.82 -14.01 3.54
CA PHE A 13 -6.75 -13.13 3.08
C PHE A 13 -7.29 -11.95 2.26
N LEU A 14 -8.23 -12.23 1.36
CA LEU A 14 -8.95 -11.28 0.52
C LEU A 14 -10.42 -11.68 0.50
N PRO A 15 -11.33 -10.89 1.09
CA PRO A 15 -12.76 -11.21 1.08
C PRO A 15 -13.40 -10.92 -0.26
N ASP A 16 -14.59 -11.47 -0.50
CA ASP A 16 -15.32 -11.27 -1.75
C ASP A 16 -15.63 -9.79 -2.06
N GLU A 17 -15.82 -8.97 -1.02
CA GLU A 17 -15.96 -7.51 -1.13
C GLU A 17 -14.75 -6.88 -1.84
N ALA A 18 -13.54 -7.41 -1.64
CA ALA A 18 -12.32 -6.90 -2.25
C ALA A 18 -12.31 -7.03 -3.78
N ARG A 19 -13.20 -7.84 -4.38
CA ARG A 19 -13.35 -7.96 -5.84
C ARG A 19 -14.01 -6.74 -6.46
N SER A 20 -14.68 -5.90 -5.66
CA SER A 20 -15.26 -4.64 -6.12
C SER A 20 -14.20 -3.55 -6.35
N LEU A 21 -13.01 -3.71 -5.78
CA LEU A 21 -11.91 -2.77 -5.93
C LEU A 21 -11.13 -3.03 -7.23
N PRO A 22 -10.63 -1.96 -7.90
CA PRO A 22 -9.78 -2.12 -9.06
C PRO A 22 -8.46 -2.81 -8.65
N PRO A 23 -8.08 -3.93 -9.29
CA PRO A 23 -6.83 -4.62 -8.94
C PRO A 23 -5.60 -3.82 -9.37
N PRO A 24 -4.44 -4.03 -8.71
CA PRO A 24 -3.19 -3.42 -9.14
C PRO A 24 -2.83 -3.87 -10.56
N LYS A 25 -2.34 -2.93 -11.37
CA LYS A 25 -1.89 -3.20 -12.73
C LYS A 25 -0.60 -4.02 -12.70
N LEU A 26 -0.36 -4.83 -13.73
CA LEU A 26 0.90 -5.58 -13.85
C LEU A 26 2.13 -4.66 -13.96
N THR A 27 1.93 -3.42 -14.43
CA THR A 27 2.96 -2.38 -14.56
C THR A 27 2.94 -1.40 -13.38
N ASP A 28 2.32 -1.73 -12.25
CA ASP A 28 2.33 -0.87 -11.05
C ASP A 28 3.80 -0.71 -10.57
N PRO A 29 4.28 0.54 -10.34
CA PRO A 29 5.65 0.78 -9.88
C PRO A 29 5.96 0.07 -8.55
N ARG A 30 4.97 -0.09 -7.66
CA ARG A 30 5.13 -0.84 -6.40
C ARG A 30 5.44 -2.30 -6.68
N LEU A 31 4.76 -2.89 -7.66
CA LEU A 31 4.94 -4.28 -8.07
C LEU A 31 6.26 -4.49 -8.82
N ALA A 32 6.63 -3.54 -9.68
CA ALA A 32 7.96 -3.53 -10.32
C ALA A 32 9.08 -3.49 -9.27
N TYR A 33 8.90 -2.71 -8.20
CA TYR A 33 9.84 -2.67 -7.09
C TYR A 33 9.94 -4.00 -6.34
N PHE A 34 8.83 -4.73 -6.13
CA PHE A 34 8.88 -6.10 -5.60
C PHE A 34 9.70 -7.04 -6.52
N GLY A 35 9.52 -6.94 -7.84
CA GLY A 35 10.35 -7.68 -8.80
C GLY A 35 11.84 -7.33 -8.68
N PHE A 36 12.16 -6.04 -8.50
CA PHE A 36 13.52 -5.57 -8.27
C PHE A 36 14.12 -6.11 -6.96
N LEU A 37 13.34 -6.15 -5.87
CA LEU A 37 13.76 -6.79 -4.62
C LEU A 37 14.06 -8.28 -4.81
N GLY A 38 13.24 -8.98 -5.60
CA GLY A 38 13.50 -10.36 -6.02
C GLY A 38 14.83 -10.49 -6.76
N TYR A 39 15.13 -9.58 -7.69
CA TYR A 39 16.42 -9.56 -8.38
C TYR A 39 17.60 -9.33 -7.41
N CYS A 40 17.50 -8.35 -6.52
CA CYS A 40 18.51 -8.10 -5.49
C CYS A 40 18.73 -9.32 -4.58
N SER A 41 17.67 -10.05 -4.22
CA SER A 41 17.79 -11.28 -3.43
C SER A 41 18.59 -12.38 -4.17
N GLY A 42 18.39 -12.50 -5.48
CA GLY A 42 19.17 -13.43 -6.31
C GLY A 42 20.65 -13.05 -6.44
N LEU A 43 20.95 -11.75 -6.56
CA LEU A 43 22.33 -11.26 -6.55
C LEU A 43 23.01 -11.54 -5.21
N LEU A 44 22.29 -11.31 -4.12
CA LEU A 44 22.78 -11.52 -2.76
C LEU A 44 23.04 -13.02 -2.48
N ASP A 45 22.14 -13.92 -2.91
CA ASP A 45 22.35 -15.38 -2.79
C ASP A 45 23.61 -15.85 -3.53
N ASN A 46 23.87 -15.30 -4.72
CA ASN A 46 25.10 -15.58 -5.46
C ASN A 46 26.34 -15.02 -4.76
N ALA A 47 26.25 -13.81 -4.20
CA ALA A 47 27.35 -13.17 -3.48
C ALA A 47 27.74 -13.93 -2.20
N ILE A 48 26.77 -14.38 -1.41
CA ILE A 48 27.01 -15.21 -0.20
C ILE A 48 27.73 -16.51 -0.56
N ARG A 49 27.33 -17.15 -1.66
CA ARG A 49 27.91 -18.42 -2.11
C ARG A 49 29.21 -18.29 -2.89
N GLN A 50 29.79 -17.07 -2.94
CA GLN A 50 31.02 -16.78 -3.69
C GLN A 50 30.95 -17.22 -5.16
N ARG A 51 29.76 -17.11 -5.77
CA ARG A 51 29.53 -17.40 -7.19
C ARG A 51 29.61 -16.09 -7.99
N PRO A 52 29.90 -16.13 -9.30
CA PRO A 52 29.88 -14.93 -10.11
C PRO A 52 28.47 -14.35 -10.14
N VAL A 53 28.32 -13.16 -9.55
CA VAL A 53 27.03 -12.58 -9.13
C VAL A 53 26.04 -12.44 -10.28
N LEU A 54 26.52 -11.98 -11.44
CA LEU A 54 25.68 -11.65 -12.60
C LEU A 54 25.41 -12.84 -13.52
N THR A 55 26.30 -13.82 -13.57
CA THR A 55 26.24 -14.90 -14.58
C THR A 55 25.73 -16.22 -14.01
N ALA A 56 25.95 -16.48 -12.72
CA ALA A 56 25.52 -17.74 -12.11
C ALA A 56 24.00 -17.77 -11.91
N GLY A 57 23.34 -18.82 -12.41
CA GLY A 57 21.99 -19.17 -11.97
C GLY A 57 20.88 -18.24 -12.46
N LEU A 58 20.87 -17.88 -13.75
CA LEU A 58 19.78 -17.10 -14.37
C LEU A 58 18.37 -17.68 -14.09
N HIS A 59 18.24 -19.01 -14.08
CA HIS A 59 17.00 -19.69 -13.72
C HIS A 59 16.56 -19.40 -12.27
N ARG A 60 17.51 -19.26 -11.34
CA ARG A 60 17.23 -18.88 -9.94
C ARG A 60 16.85 -17.42 -9.84
N GLN A 61 17.57 -16.54 -10.52
CA GLN A 61 17.23 -15.10 -10.56
C GLN A 61 15.82 -14.89 -11.10
N LEU A 62 15.45 -15.58 -12.18
CA LEU A 62 14.08 -15.56 -12.73
C LEU A 62 13.06 -16.08 -11.71
N LEU A 63 13.37 -17.14 -10.98
CA LEU A 63 12.51 -17.67 -9.92
C LEU A 63 12.34 -16.67 -8.76
N TYR A 64 13.41 -16.01 -8.31
CA TYR A 64 13.33 -14.99 -7.26
C TYR A 64 12.47 -13.80 -7.70
N VAL A 65 12.64 -13.31 -8.93
CA VAL A 65 11.82 -12.20 -9.46
C VAL A 65 10.35 -12.62 -9.57
N THR A 66 10.06 -13.78 -10.15
CA THR A 66 8.67 -14.23 -10.35
C THR A 66 7.95 -14.54 -9.03
N SER A 67 8.64 -15.15 -8.05
CA SER A 67 8.07 -15.40 -6.72
C SER A 67 7.77 -14.11 -5.96
N PHE A 68 8.68 -13.13 -5.95
CA PHE A 68 8.46 -11.84 -5.32
C PHE A 68 7.35 -11.04 -6.02
N PHE A 69 7.30 -11.09 -7.36
CA PHE A 69 6.25 -10.46 -8.13
C PHE A 69 4.88 -11.08 -7.80
N PHE A 70 4.79 -12.41 -7.75
CA PHE A 70 3.56 -13.12 -7.42
C PHE A 70 3.07 -12.80 -6.01
N VAL A 71 3.93 -12.92 -5.00
CA VAL A 71 3.57 -12.62 -3.61
C VAL A 71 3.25 -11.13 -3.44
N GLY A 72 4.06 -10.25 -4.02
CA GLY A 72 3.87 -8.80 -4.01
C GLY A 72 2.52 -8.38 -4.59
N TYR A 73 2.04 -9.04 -5.65
CA TYR A 73 0.74 -8.77 -6.25
C TYR A 73 -0.42 -8.96 -5.24
N TYR A 74 -0.44 -10.08 -4.53
CA TYR A 74 -1.47 -10.36 -3.53
C TYR A 74 -1.34 -9.48 -2.29
N LEU A 75 -0.12 -9.15 -1.88
CA LEU A 75 0.12 -8.22 -0.79
C LEU A 75 -0.41 -6.81 -1.11
N LEU A 76 -0.13 -6.30 -2.31
CA LEU A 76 -0.65 -5.01 -2.76
C LEU A 76 -2.18 -5.01 -2.85
N LYS A 77 -2.77 -6.09 -3.39
CA LYS A 77 -4.23 -6.23 -3.44
C LYS A 77 -4.86 -6.19 -2.04
N ARG A 78 -4.23 -6.85 -1.06
CA ARG A 78 -4.68 -6.80 0.34
C ARG A 78 -4.46 -5.43 0.96
N GLN A 79 -3.33 -4.78 0.67
CA GLN A 79 -3.04 -3.44 1.15
C GLN A 79 -4.12 -2.44 0.69
N ASP A 80 -4.41 -2.43 -0.61
CA ASP A 80 -5.40 -1.54 -1.20
C ASP A 80 -6.80 -1.81 -0.61
N TYR A 81 -7.15 -3.08 -0.37
CA TYR A 81 -8.38 -3.45 0.34
C TYR A 81 -8.44 -2.88 1.77
N MET A 82 -7.38 -3.04 2.56
CA MET A 82 -7.36 -2.56 3.94
C MET A 82 -7.49 -1.03 4.03
N TYR A 83 -6.89 -0.29 3.10
CA TYR A 83 -7.06 1.17 3.03
C TYR A 83 -8.46 1.56 2.58
N ALA A 84 -9.04 0.87 1.59
CA ALA A 84 -10.42 1.12 1.17
C ALA A 84 -11.42 0.91 2.31
N VAL A 85 -11.24 -0.16 3.09
CA VAL A 85 -12.04 -0.42 4.29
C VAL A 85 -11.87 0.69 5.33
N LYS A 86 -10.64 1.16 5.54
CA LYS A 86 -10.37 2.24 6.47
C LYS A 86 -11.10 3.52 6.10
N ASP A 87 -11.07 3.89 4.83
CA ASP A 87 -11.74 5.10 4.36
C ASP A 87 -13.26 4.95 4.40
N HIS A 88 -13.78 3.78 4.04
CA HIS A 88 -15.21 3.47 4.19
C HIS A 88 -15.71 3.63 5.63
N ASP A 89 -14.99 3.04 6.59
CA ASP A 89 -15.35 3.11 8.01
C ASP A 89 -15.20 4.55 8.55
N MET A 90 -14.20 5.30 8.07
CA MET A 90 -14.03 6.72 8.42
C MET A 90 -15.19 7.59 7.89
N PHE A 91 -15.56 7.45 6.62
CA PHE A 91 -16.64 8.25 6.03
C PHE A 91 -18.01 7.90 6.62
N SER A 92 -18.26 6.62 6.90
CA SER A 92 -19.50 6.20 7.58
C SER A 92 -19.57 6.73 9.01
N TYR A 93 -18.45 6.80 9.72
CA TYR A 93 -18.39 7.41 11.06
C TYR A 93 -18.70 8.92 11.01
N ILE A 94 -18.04 9.67 10.11
CA ILE A 94 -18.29 11.11 9.94
C ILE A 94 -19.75 11.38 9.57
N LYS A 95 -20.34 10.56 8.69
CA LYS A 95 -21.74 10.70 8.27
C LYS A 95 -22.75 10.41 9.39
N SER A 96 -22.41 9.51 10.31
CA SER A 96 -23.30 9.13 11.42
C SER A 96 -23.22 10.09 12.61
N HIS A 97 -22.13 10.86 12.74
CA HIS A 97 -21.89 11.80 13.85
C HIS A 97 -21.59 13.22 13.32
N PRO A 98 -22.55 13.89 12.65
CA PRO A 98 -22.34 15.25 12.14
C PRO A 98 -22.05 16.27 13.25
N GLU A 99 -22.48 16.02 14.49
CA GLU A 99 -22.22 16.85 15.66
C GLU A 99 -20.74 16.90 16.07
N ASP A 100 -20.01 15.81 15.87
CA ASP A 100 -18.58 15.72 16.15
C ASP A 100 -17.74 16.40 15.06
N PHE A 101 -18.29 16.49 13.84
CA PHE A 101 -17.62 17.03 12.66
C PHE A 101 -18.40 18.20 12.03
N PRO A 102 -18.58 19.32 12.76
CA PRO A 102 -19.26 20.49 12.20
C PRO A 102 -18.44 21.08 11.04
N GLU A 103 -19.12 21.45 9.95
CA GLU A 103 -18.50 22.17 8.86
C GLU A 103 -18.14 23.59 9.35
N LYS A 104 -16.83 23.86 9.44
CA LYS A 104 -16.34 25.18 9.86
C LYS A 104 -16.38 26.14 8.68
N ASP A 105 -16.93 27.33 8.90
CA ASP A 105 -16.90 28.40 7.91
C ASP A 105 -15.45 28.74 7.52
N LYS A 106 -15.15 28.54 6.23
CA LYS A 106 -13.82 28.79 5.67
C LYS A 106 -13.65 30.28 5.40
N LYS A 107 -13.10 31.00 6.38
CA LYS A 107 -12.74 32.43 6.23
C LYS A 107 -11.69 32.65 5.15
N THR A 108 -11.93 33.63 4.30
CA THR A 108 -11.00 34.05 3.22
C THR A 108 -9.79 34.75 3.82
N TYR A 109 -8.65 34.77 3.12
CA TYR A 109 -7.44 35.49 3.55
C TYR A 109 -7.64 37.00 3.73
N GLY A 110 -8.70 37.59 3.17
CA GLY A 110 -9.08 38.97 3.46
C GLY A 110 -9.53 39.21 4.91
N GLU A 111 -9.97 38.17 5.62
CA GLU A 111 -10.41 38.23 7.02
C GLU A 111 -9.34 37.69 7.99
N LYS A 112 -8.27 37.08 7.47
CA LYS A 112 -7.20 36.46 8.27
C LYS A 112 -5.98 37.38 8.27
N PHE A 113 -5.59 37.85 9.45
CA PHE A 113 -4.32 38.54 9.63
C PHE A 113 -3.28 37.55 10.16
N GLU A 114 -2.28 37.26 9.34
CA GLU A 114 -1.14 36.41 9.73
C GLU A 114 0.06 37.28 10.08
N GLU A 115 0.81 36.89 11.10
CA GLU A 115 2.03 37.58 11.48
C GLU A 115 3.12 37.35 10.43
N PHE A 116 3.65 38.42 9.84
CA PHE A 116 4.73 38.33 8.87
C PHE A 116 6.09 38.36 9.57
N HIS A 117 6.82 37.25 9.52
CA HIS A 117 8.20 37.16 9.99
C HIS A 117 9.18 37.33 8.81
N PRO A 118 9.74 38.54 8.60
CA PRO A 118 10.70 38.76 7.52
C PRO A 118 12.00 37.98 7.75
N VAL A 119 12.55 37.41 6.68
CA VAL A 119 13.89 36.82 6.70
C VAL A 119 14.91 37.96 6.74
N ARG A 120 15.68 38.04 7.82
CA ARG A 120 16.76 39.01 8.06
C ARG A 120 18.03 38.29 8.41
#